data_AF-A0AAE0EHS3-F1
#
_entry.id   AF-A0AAE0EHS3-F1
#
_cell.length_a   1.000
_cell.length_b   1.000
_cell.length_c   1.000
_cell.angle_alpha   90.00
_cell.angle_beta   90.00
_cell.angle_gamma   90.00
#
_symmetry.space_group_name_H-M   'P 1'
#
loop_
_entity.id
_entity.type
_entity.pdbx_description
1 polymer ?
#
loop_
_entity_poly.entity_id
_entity_poly.type
_entity_poly.pdbx_seq_one_letter_code
_entity_poly.pdbx_strand_id
1 'polypeptide(L)'
;MHWCTWKRLCKRKMDERLGFKNLEAFNRALFAKQCWRIIKHLNSLASRTLKGYYFPACGFLDATKTASSSFFWNRLLWGKEILDKGLRWRVGNGSSIHVYKDNWVLRPNTFKILSSPTLGG
;
A
#
# COMPACT_ATOMS: atom_id res chain seq x y z
N MET A 1 11.10 -9.09 38.05
CA MET A 1 10.24 -8.81 36.88
C MET A 1 10.99 -9.14 35.60
N HIS A 2 10.66 -10.25 34.92
CA HIS A 2 11.33 -10.62 33.67
C HIS A 2 10.56 -10.05 32.46
N TRP A 3 11.12 -9.04 31.80
CA TRP A 3 10.51 -8.39 30.64
C TRP A 3 10.48 -9.35 29.45
N CYS A 4 9.29 -9.63 28.92
CA CYS A 4 9.11 -10.45 27.72
C CYS A 4 9.08 -9.55 26.48
N THR A 5 9.70 -9.97 25.37
CA THR A 5 9.61 -9.23 24.11
C THR A 5 8.19 -9.27 23.54
N TRP A 6 7.71 -8.17 22.95
CA TRP A 6 6.36 -8.09 22.35
C TRP A 6 6.13 -9.15 21.26
N LYS A 7 7.18 -9.46 20.47
CA LYS A 7 7.20 -10.56 19.51
C LYS A 7 6.89 -11.92 20.15
N ARG A 8 7.36 -12.14 21.39
CA ARG A 8 7.06 -13.37 22.14
C ARG A 8 5.60 -13.43 22.55
N LEU A 9 5.02 -12.31 22.98
CA LEU A 9 3.62 -12.21 23.41
C LEU A 9 2.61 -12.38 22.26
N CYS A 10 3.00 -12.05 21.03
CA CYS A 10 2.12 -12.08 19.86
C CYS A 10 2.02 -13.44 19.13
N LYS A 11 2.63 -14.52 19.62
CA LYS A 11 2.45 -15.85 19.02
C LYS A 11 1.08 -16.43 19.35
N ARG A 12 0.62 -17.37 18.52
CA ARG A 12 -0.70 -17.99 18.66
C ARG A 12 -0.81 -18.74 19.99
N LYS A 13 -2.03 -18.79 20.53
CA LYS A 13 -2.32 -19.43 21.81
C LYS A 13 -2.02 -20.94 21.81
N MET A 14 -2.14 -21.58 20.65
CA MET A 14 -1.76 -22.99 20.45
C MET A 14 -0.26 -23.24 20.62
N ASP A 15 0.60 -22.21 20.47
CA ASP A 15 2.05 -22.32 20.68
C ASP A 15 2.45 -21.98 22.14
N GLU A 16 1.55 -22.21 23.10
CA GLU A 16 1.74 -21.97 24.55
C GLU A 16 2.00 -20.50 24.94
N ARG A 17 1.38 -19.53 24.23
CA ARG A 17 1.54 -18.08 24.51
C ARG A 17 0.22 -17.32 24.63
N LEU A 18 0.28 -16.07 25.08
CA LEU A 18 -0.92 -15.26 25.40
C LEU A 18 -1.80 -14.87 24.19
N GLY A 19 -1.33 -15.00 22.94
CA GLY A 19 -2.18 -14.77 21.76
C GLY A 19 -2.45 -13.29 21.43
N PHE A 20 -1.60 -12.36 21.88
CA PHE A 20 -1.79 -10.93 21.60
C PHE A 20 -1.66 -10.61 20.10
N LYS A 21 -2.38 -9.58 19.63
CA LYS A 21 -2.26 -9.10 18.25
C LYS A 21 -0.89 -8.45 18.05
N ASN A 22 -0.24 -8.75 16.92
CA ASN A 22 0.94 -8.01 16.51
C ASN A 22 0.58 -6.56 16.19
N LEU A 23 0.84 -5.66 17.15
CA LEU A 23 0.55 -4.24 17.05
C LEU A 23 1.21 -3.56 15.85
N GLU A 24 2.41 -4.00 15.47
CA GLU A 24 3.09 -3.49 14.27
C GLU A 24 2.28 -3.83 13.01
N ALA A 25 1.89 -5.08 12.84
CA ALA A 25 1.07 -5.52 11.71
C ALA A 25 -0.30 -4.80 11.69
N PHE A 26 -0.91 -4.62 12.86
CA PHE A 26 -2.17 -3.90 13.00
C PHE A 26 -2.05 -2.42 12.61
N ASN A 27 -1.04 -1.73 13.11
CA ASN A 27 -0.77 -0.33 12.76
C ASN A 27 -0.45 -0.19 11.27
N ARG A 28 0.30 -1.13 10.70
CA ARG A 28 0.59 -1.15 9.26
C ARG A 28 -0.68 -1.24 8.42
N ALA A 29 -1.61 -2.11 8.82
CA ALA A 29 -2.92 -2.23 8.17
C ALA A 29 -3.75 -0.94 8.29
N LEU A 30 -3.70 -0.25 9.45
CA LEU A 30 -4.37 1.04 9.62
C LEU A 30 -3.79 2.12 8.70
N PHE A 31 -2.46 2.20 8.57
CA PHE A 31 -1.84 3.12 7.62
C PHE A 31 -2.19 2.78 6.17
N ALA A 32 -2.21 1.50 5.80
CA ALA A 32 -2.66 1.07 4.47
C ALA A 32 -4.13 1.49 4.21
N LYS A 33 -5.01 1.35 5.20
CA LYS A 33 -6.40 1.84 5.11
C LYS A 33 -6.47 3.36 4.93
N GLN A 34 -5.60 4.11 5.61
CA GLN A 34 -5.54 5.56 5.44
C GLN A 34 -5.02 5.96 4.05
N CYS A 35 -4.00 5.26 3.55
CA CYS A 35 -3.50 5.42 2.19
C CYS A 35 -4.61 5.16 1.15
N TRP A 36 -5.43 4.13 1.37
CA TRP A 36 -6.57 3.84 0.51
C TRP A 36 -7.60 4.98 0.47
N ARG A 37 -7.87 5.62 1.62
CA ARG A 37 -8.76 6.79 1.68
C ARG A 37 -8.21 7.97 0.89
N ILE A 38 -6.89 8.20 0.91
CA ILE A 38 -6.26 9.25 0.10
C ILE A 38 -6.50 9.00 -1.39
N ILE A 39 -6.32 7.76 -1.84
CA ILE A 39 -6.53 7.35 -3.24
C ILE A 39 -8.01 7.51 -3.63
N LYS A 40 -8.95 7.13 -2.76
CA LYS A 40 -10.39 7.17 -3.05
C LYS A 40 -11.02 8.56 -2.93
N HIS A 41 -10.43 9.44 -2.13
CA HIS A 41 -10.98 10.77 -1.84
C HIS A 41 -9.94 11.87 -2.08
N LEU A 42 -9.36 11.89 -3.29
CA LEU A 42 -8.36 12.86 -3.73
C LEU A 42 -8.81 14.33 -3.55
N ASN A 43 -10.12 14.61 -3.62
CA ASN A 43 -10.68 15.95 -3.46
C ASN A 43 -10.88 16.39 -2.00
N SER A 44 -10.72 15.49 -1.03
CA SER A 44 -10.78 15.85 0.38
C SER A 44 -9.67 16.84 0.74
N LEU A 45 -9.93 17.76 1.66
CA LEU A 45 -8.94 18.75 2.11
C LEU A 45 -7.64 18.06 2.54
N ALA A 46 -7.73 17.00 3.35
CA ALA A 46 -6.57 16.24 3.80
C ALA A 46 -5.74 15.67 2.63
N SER A 47 -6.39 15.11 1.60
CA SER A 47 -5.68 14.53 0.45
C SER A 47 -5.05 15.62 -0.43
N ARG A 48 -5.74 16.75 -0.61
CA ARG A 48 -5.20 17.92 -1.34
C ARG A 48 -4.00 18.54 -0.62
N THR A 49 -4.08 18.68 0.70
CA THR A 49 -2.97 19.16 1.51
C THR A 49 -1.78 18.21 1.40
N LEU A 50 -1.98 16.90 1.56
CA LEU A 50 -0.90 15.93 1.40
C LEU A 50 -0.30 15.92 0.00
N LYS A 51 -1.14 16.07 -1.04
CA LYS A 51 -0.67 16.19 -2.42
C LYS A 51 0.23 17.40 -2.60
N GLY A 52 -0.19 18.58 -2.13
CA GLY A 52 0.59 19.81 -2.24
C GLY A 52 1.95 19.72 -1.55
N TYR A 53 2.01 19.09 -0.37
CA TYR A 53 3.26 18.98 0.38
C TYR A 53 4.19 17.86 -0.09
N TYR A 54 3.66 16.69 -0.46
CA TYR A 54 4.47 15.47 -0.61
C TYR A 54 4.51 14.90 -2.03
N PHE A 55 3.51 15.14 -2.86
CA PHE A 55 3.43 14.58 -4.22
C PHE A 55 2.70 15.53 -5.19
N PRO A 56 3.18 16.77 -5.37
CA PRO A 56 2.44 17.78 -6.13
C PRO A 56 2.30 17.43 -7.62
N ALA A 57 3.33 16.80 -8.19
CA ALA A 57 3.43 16.50 -9.63
C ALA A 57 2.99 15.08 -10.01
N CYS A 58 2.66 14.21 -9.05
CA CYS A 58 2.36 12.81 -9.33
C CYS A 58 1.14 12.27 -8.55
N GLY A 59 0.79 11.00 -8.79
CA GLY A 59 -0.21 10.28 -8.01
C GLY A 59 0.35 9.81 -6.66
N PHE A 60 -0.53 9.57 -5.69
CA PHE A 60 -0.10 9.07 -4.38
C PHE A 60 0.66 7.73 -4.47
N LEU A 61 0.29 6.85 -5.41
CA LEU A 61 0.96 5.56 -5.62
C LEU A 61 2.38 5.72 -6.16
N ASP A 62 2.65 6.78 -6.93
CA ASP A 62 3.98 7.08 -7.49
C ASP A 62 4.86 7.88 -6.51
N ALA A 63 4.28 8.35 -5.40
CA ALA A 63 4.99 9.15 -4.42
C ALA A 63 6.10 8.34 -3.72
N THR A 64 7.29 8.93 -3.61
CA THR A 64 8.48 8.31 -3.03
C THR A 64 8.90 9.01 -1.73
N LYS A 65 9.88 8.41 -1.05
CA LYS A 65 10.46 8.97 0.17
C LYS A 65 11.46 10.07 -0.19
N THR A 66 11.28 11.25 0.39
CA THR A 66 12.26 12.35 0.32
C THR A 66 13.17 12.32 1.56
N ALA A 67 14.41 12.81 1.44
CA ALA A 67 15.41 12.81 2.52
C ALA A 67 14.93 13.54 3.80
N SER A 68 14.16 14.62 3.67
CA SER A 68 13.59 15.40 4.79
C SER A 68 12.14 15.04 5.13
N SER A 69 11.71 13.82 4.83
CA SER A 69 10.31 13.41 5.04
C SER A 69 9.92 13.34 6.51
N SER A 70 8.74 13.88 6.83
CA SER A 70 8.16 13.79 8.17
C SER A 70 7.95 12.34 8.62
N PHE A 71 7.93 12.11 9.93
CA PHE A 71 7.62 10.79 10.48
C PHE A 71 6.27 10.26 9.99
N PHE A 72 5.26 11.13 9.92
CA PHE A 72 3.93 10.79 9.41
C PHE A 72 3.97 10.32 7.95
N TRP A 73 4.69 11.04 7.08
CA TRP A 73 4.84 10.66 5.68
C TRP A 73 5.53 9.30 5.53
N ASN A 74 6.59 9.07 6.30
CA ASN A 74 7.28 7.77 6.33
C ASN A 74 6.35 6.63 6.75
N ARG A 75 5.46 6.86 7.73
CA ARG A 75 4.47 5.86 8.16
C ARG A 75 3.37 5.61 7.13
N LEU A 76 2.95 6.64 6.38
CA LEU A 76 2.06 6.46 5.25
C LEU A 76 2.73 5.61 4.16
N LEU A 77 3.97 5.92 3.77
CA LEU A 77 4.70 5.11 2.77
C LEU A 77 4.87 3.66 3.23
N TRP A 78 5.13 3.42 4.52
CA TRP A 78 5.19 2.07 5.08
C TRP A 78 3.87 1.28 4.96
N GLY A 79 2.72 1.97 5.06
CA GLY A 79 1.40 1.43 4.77
C GLY A 79 1.14 1.26 3.26
N LYS A 80 1.63 2.19 2.43
CA LYS A 80 1.53 2.15 0.97
C LYS A 80 2.11 0.86 0.38
N GLU A 81 3.21 0.35 0.93
CA GLU A 81 3.81 -0.93 0.51
C GLU A 81 2.82 -2.12 0.57
N ILE A 82 1.84 -2.11 1.48
CA ILE A 82 0.79 -3.15 1.51
C ILE A 82 -0.14 -2.98 0.30
N LEU A 83 -0.51 -1.74 -0.03
CA LEU A 83 -1.35 -1.43 -1.18
C LEU A 83 -0.65 -1.78 -2.48
N ASP A 84 0.63 -1.45 -2.65
CA ASP A 84 1.38 -1.76 -3.89
C ASP A 84 1.39 -3.27 -4.20
N LYS A 85 1.38 -4.11 -3.16
CA LYS A 85 1.31 -5.57 -3.29
C LYS A 85 -0.10 -6.12 -3.52
N GLY A 86 -1.12 -5.44 -2.98
CA GLY A 86 -2.50 -5.92 -2.96
C GLY A 86 -3.44 -5.26 -3.96
N LEU A 87 -3.11 -4.09 -4.48
CA LEU A 87 -3.97 -3.34 -5.39
C LEU A 87 -3.99 -3.98 -6.77
N ARG A 88 -5.22 -4.10 -7.29
CA ARG A 88 -5.49 -4.53 -8.64
C ARG A 88 -6.47 -3.58 -9.30
N TRP A 89 -6.24 -3.36 -10.58
CA TRP A 89 -7.20 -2.70 -11.43
C TRP A 89 -8.37 -3.64 -11.69
N ARG A 90 -9.59 -3.14 -11.44
CA ARG A 90 -10.82 -3.80 -11.88
C ARG A 90 -11.23 -3.17 -13.19
N VAL A 91 -11.32 -3.97 -14.25
CA VAL A 91 -11.69 -3.49 -15.58
C VAL A 91 -13.13 -3.00 -15.55
N GLY A 92 -13.32 -1.72 -15.85
CA GLY A 92 -14.61 -1.12 -16.22
C GLY A 92 -14.73 -1.04 -17.74
N ASN A 93 -14.63 0.17 -18.29
CA ASN A 93 -14.57 0.41 -19.74
C ASN A 93 -13.15 0.31 -20.33
N GLY A 94 -12.12 0.11 -19.49
CA GLY A 94 -10.73 -0.09 -19.91
C GLY A 94 -9.95 1.17 -20.30
N SER A 95 -10.58 2.35 -20.42
CA SER A 95 -9.95 3.56 -20.99
C SER A 95 -8.78 4.13 -20.19
N SER A 96 -8.66 3.78 -18.90
CA SER A 96 -7.61 4.28 -18.00
C SER A 96 -6.59 3.21 -17.59
N ILE A 97 -6.67 2.00 -18.15
CA ILE A 97 -5.80 0.88 -17.79
C ILE A 97 -4.60 0.86 -18.72
N HIS A 98 -3.39 0.91 -18.16
CA HIS A 98 -2.17 0.66 -18.90
C HIS A 98 -1.94 -0.86 -18.98
N VAL A 99 -2.42 -1.45 -20.08
CA VAL A 99 -2.48 -2.90 -20.35
C VAL A 99 -1.22 -3.68 -19.94
N TYR A 100 -0.02 -3.14 -20.14
CA TYR A 100 1.22 -3.85 -19.81
C TYR A 100 1.85 -3.43 -18.47
N LYS A 101 1.51 -2.25 -17.93
CA LYS A 101 2.12 -1.72 -16.69
C LYS A 101 1.31 -2.06 -15.44
N ASP A 102 0.00 -2.00 -15.56
CA ASP A 102 -0.94 -2.12 -14.45
C ASP A 102 -1.23 -3.58 -14.06
N ASN A 103 -1.42 -3.83 -12.77
CA ASN A 103 -1.82 -5.14 -12.25
C ASN A 103 -3.34 -5.33 -12.43
N TRP A 104 -3.79 -5.77 -13.61
CA TRP A 104 -5.22 -5.92 -13.93
C TRP A 104 -5.65 -7.35 -14.27
N VAL A 105 -4.70 -8.27 -14.49
CA VAL A 105 -5.01 -9.66 -14.86
C VAL A 105 -5.10 -10.52 -13.60
N LEU A 106 -6.09 -11.41 -13.52
CA LEU A 106 -6.22 -12.41 -12.45
C LEU A 106 -5.32 -13.63 -12.69
N ARG A 107 -4.01 -13.43 -12.89
CA ARG A 107 -3.03 -14.54 -12.96
C ARG A 107 -2.35 -14.76 -11.61
N PRO A 108 -2.12 -16.00 -11.16
CA PRO A 108 -1.67 -16.29 -9.80
C PRO A 108 -0.31 -15.69 -9.40
N ASN A 109 0.59 -15.38 -10.35
CA ASN A 109 1.95 -14.91 -10.03
C ASN A 109 2.16 -13.39 -10.21
N THR A 110 1.98 -12.87 -11.42
CA THR A 110 2.43 -11.50 -11.77
C THR A 110 1.31 -10.50 -12.00
N PHE A 111 0.07 -10.96 -12.25
CA PHE A 111 -1.10 -10.10 -12.49
C PHE A 111 -0.96 -9.10 -13.65
N LYS A 112 0.06 -9.31 -14.48
CA LYS A 112 0.38 -8.58 -15.71
C LYS A 112 0.36 -9.54 -16.89
N ILE A 113 0.27 -8.98 -18.08
CA ILE A 113 0.48 -9.72 -19.31
C ILE A 113 1.98 -10.06 -19.43
N LEU A 114 2.28 -11.32 -19.75
CA LEU A 114 3.66 -11.80 -19.93
C LEU A 114 4.13 -11.71 -21.39
N SER A 115 3.22 -11.53 -22.35
CA SER A 115 3.59 -11.33 -23.74
C SER A 115 4.13 -9.91 -23.95
N SER A 116 5.20 -9.81 -24.74
CA SER A 116 5.73 -8.53 -25.20
C SER A 116 4.67 -7.79 -26.03
N PRO A 117 4.54 -6.46 -25.92
CA PRO A 117 3.70 -5.71 -26.83
C PRO A 117 4.20 -5.96 -28.26
N THR A 118 3.38 -6.61 -29.08
CA THR A 118 3.63 -6.69 -30.51
C THR A 118 3.53 -5.28 -31.07
N LEU A 119 4.67 -4.73 -31.53
CA LEU A 119 4.70 -3.57 -32.40
C LEU A 119 3.95 -3.96 -33.68
N GLY A 120 2.64 -3.69 -33.72
CA GLY A 120 1.89 -3.70 -34.97
C GLY A 120 2.33 -2.49 -35.78
N GLY A 121 2.76 -2.74 -37.02
CA GLY A 121 3.09 -1.71 -38.01
C GLY A 121 1.86 -0.95 -38.51
#